data_AF-A0A132C3P4-F1
#
_entry.id   AF-A0A132C3P4-F1
#
_cell.length_a   1.000
_cell.length_b   1.000
_cell.length_c   1.000
_cell.angle_alpha   90.00
_cell.angle_beta   90.00
_cell.angle_gamma   90.00
#
_symmetry.space_group_name_H-M   'P 1'
#
loop_
_entity.id
_entity.type
_entity.pdbx_description
1 polymer ?
#
loop_
_entity_poly.entity_id
_entity_poly.type
_entity_poly.pdbx_seq_one_letter_code
_entity_poly.pdbx_strand_id
1 'polypeptide(L)' 'MTTKDRLAARSQQELLRVAMDQLGMTRAEFAVRLSVAARTLDKWLLPDDSPDARTMPDMGRSYVLDILQWQKKRKSI' A
#
# COMPACT_ATOMS: atom_id res chain seq x y z
N MET A 1 -17.61 3.56 11.18
CA MET A 1 -16.43 3.67 10.30
C MET A 1 -15.82 2.27 10.08
N THR A 2 -15.72 1.80 8.84
CA THR A 2 -15.20 0.44 8.55
C THR A 2 -13.66 0.40 8.62
N THR A 3 -13.06 -0.81 8.67
CA THR A 3 -11.58 -0.93 8.63
C THR A 3 -11.00 -0.37 7.33
N LYS A 4 -11.70 -0.52 6.20
CA LYS A 4 -11.29 0.03 4.90
C LYS A 4 -11.23 1.56 4.96
N ASP A 5 -12.24 2.17 5.54
CA ASP A 5 -12.37 3.62 5.68
C ASP A 5 -11.19 4.23 6.46
N ARG A 6 -10.81 3.59 7.58
CA ARG A 6 -9.64 3.99 8.37
C ARG A 6 -8.31 3.85 7.62
N LEU A 7 -8.19 2.85 6.74
CA LEU A 7 -6.99 2.69 5.91
C LEU A 7 -6.98 3.69 4.75
N ALA A 8 -8.15 4.00 4.19
CA ALA A 8 -8.33 4.98 3.11
C ALA A 8 -8.08 6.43 3.56
N ALA A 9 -8.23 6.74 4.86
CA ALA A 9 -7.90 8.05 5.41
C ALA A 9 -6.39 8.27 5.68
N ARG A 10 -5.56 7.22 5.64
CA ARG A 10 -4.12 7.33 5.92
C ARG A 10 -3.34 7.96 4.76
N SER A 11 -2.18 8.52 5.06
CA SER A 11 -1.21 8.91 4.02
C SER A 11 -0.86 7.72 3.12
N GLN A 12 -0.39 7.97 1.90
CA GLN A 12 0.06 6.89 1.00
C GLN A 12 1.18 6.06 1.64
N GLN A 13 2.12 6.70 2.34
CA GLN A 13 3.27 6.06 2.93
C GLN A 13 2.84 5.12 4.07
N GLU A 14 1.94 5.58 4.94
CA GLU A 14 1.39 4.75 6.00
C GLU A 14 0.56 3.59 5.45
N LEU A 15 -0.27 3.84 4.44
CA LEU A 15 -1.07 2.78 3.79
C LEU A 15 -0.16 1.68 3.23
N LEU A 16 0.89 2.05 2.51
CA LEU A 16 1.83 1.10 1.91
C LEU A 16 2.63 0.33 2.98
N ARG A 17 3.10 0.99 4.04
CA ARG A 17 3.80 0.32 5.15
C ARG A 17 2.92 -0.68 5.88
N VAL A 18 1.68 -0.31 6.15
CA VAL A 18 0.70 -1.18 6.79
C VAL A 18 0.32 -2.35 5.89
N ALA A 19 0.25 -2.12 4.58
CA ALA A 19 -0.02 -3.19 3.64
C ALA A 19 1.09 -4.24 3.65
N MET A 20 2.35 -3.80 3.58
CA MET A 20 3.51 -4.69 3.66
C MET A 20 3.55 -5.48 4.97
N ASP A 21 3.32 -4.81 6.10
CA ASP A 21 3.25 -5.45 7.42
C ASP A 21 2.15 -6.52 7.50
N GLN A 22 0.91 -6.17 7.13
CA GLN A 22 -0.22 -7.11 7.20
C GLN A 22 -0.08 -8.31 6.26
N LEU A 23 0.56 -8.10 5.12
CA LEU A 23 0.81 -9.15 4.12
C LEU A 23 2.08 -9.95 4.40
N GLY A 24 2.93 -9.51 5.34
CA GLY A 24 4.23 -10.13 5.60
C GLY A 24 5.17 -10.06 4.40
N MET A 25 5.09 -9.00 3.60
CA MET A 25 5.86 -8.82 2.37
C MET A 25 6.96 -7.78 2.56
N THR A 26 8.14 -8.05 2.00
CA THR A 26 9.18 -7.05 1.80
C THR A 26 8.75 -6.01 0.75
N ARG A 27 9.48 -4.88 0.66
CA ARG A 27 9.25 -3.87 -0.38
C ARG A 27 9.33 -4.46 -1.79
N ALA A 28 10.31 -5.32 -2.05
CA ALA A 28 10.50 -5.92 -3.37
C ALA A 28 9.33 -6.83 -3.74
N GLU A 29 8.92 -7.71 -2.83
CA GLU A 29 7.77 -8.60 -3.04
C GLU A 29 6.48 -7.81 -3.21
N PHE A 30 6.29 -6.75 -2.43
CA PHE A 30 5.11 -5.92 -2.53
C PHE A 30 5.08 -5.12 -3.85
N ALA A 31 6.21 -4.62 -4.33
CA ALA A 31 6.29 -3.98 -5.64
C ALA A 31 5.90 -4.95 -6.77
N VAL A 32 6.41 -6.19 -6.73
CA VAL A 32 6.01 -7.26 -7.66
C VAL A 32 4.52 -7.54 -7.54
N ARG A 33 3.98 -7.61 -6.31
CA ARG A 33 2.56 -7.85 -6.05
C ARG A 33 1.65 -6.75 -6.62
N LEU A 34 2.14 -5.51 -6.69
CA LEU A 34 1.47 -4.36 -7.29
C LEU A 34 1.77 -4.19 -8.79
N SER A 35 2.57 -5.07 -9.40
CA SER A 35 3.04 -4.96 -10.79
C SER A 35 3.74 -3.64 -11.11
N VAL A 36 4.54 -3.12 -10.16
CA VAL A 36 5.35 -1.92 -10.34
C VAL A 36 6.82 -2.21 -10.09
N ALA A 37 7.71 -1.38 -10.64
CA ALA A 37 9.13 -1.45 -10.31
C ALA A 37 9.36 -1.11 -8.83
N ALA A 38 10.32 -1.77 -8.18
CA ALA A 38 10.69 -1.48 -6.78
C ALA A 38 10.99 0.01 -6.55
N ARG A 39 11.71 0.63 -7.49
CA ARG A 39 12.02 2.07 -7.47
C ARG A 39 10.76 2.95 -7.48
N THR A 40 9.69 2.52 -8.13
CA THR A 40 8.41 3.24 -8.11
C THR A 40 7.80 3.19 -6.71
N LEU A 41 7.77 2.02 -6.08
CA LEU A 41 7.30 1.88 -4.70
C LEU A 41 8.16 2.69 -3.72
N ASP A 42 9.49 2.70 -3.90
CA ASP A 42 10.38 3.51 -3.06
C ASP A 42 10.03 4.99 -3.15
N LYS A 43 9.75 5.52 -4.35
CA LYS A 43 9.32 6.92 -4.54
C LYS A 43 7.96 7.22 -3.91
N TRP A 44 7.05 6.26 -3.85
CA TRP A 44 5.78 6.42 -3.13
C TRP A 44 5.94 6.38 -1.61
N LEU A 45 7.01 5.78 -1.11
CA LEU A 45 7.33 5.66 0.32
C LEU A 45 8.16 6.83 0.85
N LEU A 46 8.70 7.68 -0.03
CA LEU A 46 9.42 8.89 0.37
C LEU A 46 8.51 9.86 1.15
N PRO A 47 9.07 10.66 2.08
CA PRO A 47 8.36 11.78 2.70
C PRO A 47 7.80 12.72 1.63
N ASP A 48 6.65 13.33 1.89
CA ASP A 48 5.99 14.26 0.96
C ASP A 48 6.85 15.49 0.61
N ASP A 49 7.72 15.94 1.51
CA ASP A 49 8.66 17.05 1.28
C ASP A 49 9.85 16.66 0.38
N SER A 50 10.01 15.38 0.04
CA SER A 50 11.11 14.94 -0.83
C SER A 50 10.86 15.33 -2.29
N PRO A 51 11.83 15.93 -2.99
CA PRO A 51 11.68 16.31 -4.40
C PRO A 51 11.48 15.10 -5.35
N ASP A 52 11.88 13.91 -4.90
CA ASP A 52 11.70 12.65 -5.63
C ASP A 52 10.42 11.91 -5.27
N ALA A 53 9.65 12.40 -4.29
CA ALA A 53 8.39 11.81 -3.89
C ALA A 53 7.43 11.76 -5.08
N ARG A 54 6.74 10.64 -5.21
CA ARG A 54 5.71 10.47 -6.23
C ARG A 54 4.39 10.08 -5.59
N THR A 55 3.32 10.61 -6.15
CA THR A 55 1.96 10.24 -5.75
C THR A 55 1.61 8.90 -6.38
N MET A 56 1.15 7.96 -5.57
CA MET A 56 0.54 6.73 -6.05
C MET A 56 -0.80 7.03 -6.74
N PRO A 57 -1.06 6.50 -7.96
CA PRO A 57 -2.34 6.66 -8.64
C PRO A 57 -3.52 6.07 -7.85
N ASP A 58 -4.72 6.62 -8.03
CA ASP A 58 -5.94 6.17 -7.33
C ASP A 58 -6.26 4.69 -7.56
N MET A 59 -5.96 4.18 -8.76
CA MET A 59 -6.10 2.76 -9.09
C MET A 59 -5.17 1.90 -8.23
N GLY A 60 -3.91 2.32 -8.05
CA GLY A 60 -2.96 1.64 -7.17
C GLY A 60 -3.42 1.67 -5.71
N ARG A 61 -3.96 2.81 -5.26
CA ARG A 61 -4.52 2.96 -3.91
C ARG A 61 -5.70 2.02 -3.68
N SER A 62 -6.66 1.99 -4.61
CA SER A 62 -7.83 1.11 -4.54
C SER A 62 -7.41 -0.35 -4.48
N TYR A 63 -6.44 -0.74 -5.31
CA TYR A 63 -5.91 -2.09 -5.34
C TYR A 63 -5.28 -2.52 -4.01
N VAL A 64 -4.46 -1.67 -3.39
CA VAL A 64 -3.87 -1.95 -2.07
C VAL A 64 -4.96 -2.16 -1.01
N LEU A 65 -5.98 -1.30 -0.99
CA LEU A 65 -7.10 -1.43 -0.05
C LEU A 65 -7.86 -2.75 -0.26
N ASP A 66 -8.11 -3.15 -1.50
CA ASP A 66 -8.83 -4.38 -1.82
C ASP A 66 -8.04 -5.65 -1.43
N ILE A 67 -6.72 -5.67 -1.68
CA ILE A 67 -5.86 -6.77 -1.24
C ILE A 67 -5.93 -6.96 0.28
N LEU A 68 -5.89 -5.87 1.05
CA LEU A 68 -5.98 -5.94 2.51
C LEU A 68 -7.35 -6.42 2.98
N GLN A 69 -8.43 -6.01 2.31
CA GLN A 69 -9.75 -6.54 2.60
C GLN A 69 -9.85 -8.04 2.34
N TRP A 70 -9.30 -8.52 1.23
CA TRP A 70 -9.30 -9.95 0.89
C TRP A 70 -8.44 -10.77 1.84
N GLN A 71 -7.26 -10.29 2.21
CA GLN A 71 -6.41 -10.99 3.16
C GLN A 71 -7.08 -11.13 4.54
N LYS A 72 -7.78 -10.08 4.99
CA LYS A 72 -8.55 -10.15 6.24
C LYS A 72 -9.65 -11.21 6.16
N LYS A 73 -10.41 -11.25 5.05
CA LYS A 73 -11.43 -12.29 4.84
C LYS A 73 -10.83 -13.70 4.88
N ARG A 74 -9.67 -13.91 4.26
CA ARG A 74 -8.97 -15.22 4.25
C ARG A 74 -8.49 -15.68 5.63
N LYS A 75 -8.12 -14.75 6.51
CA LYS A 75 -7.72 -15.06 7.89
C LYS A 75 -8.90 -15.30 8.85
N SER A 76 -10.12 -14.97 8.43
CA SER A 76 -11.34 -15.14 9.25
C SER A 76 -12.13 -16.41 8.92
N ILE A 77 -11.59 -17.27 8.05
CA ILE A 77 -12.08 -18.60 7.70
C ILE A 77 -11.08 -19.60 8.30
#